data_AF-A0A7Z9MLW3-F1
#
_entry.id   AF-A0A7Z9MLW3-F1
#
_cell.length_a   1.000
_cell.length_b   1.000
_cell.length_c   1.000
_cell.angle_alpha   90.00
_cell.angle_beta   90.00
_cell.angle_gamma   90.00
#
_symmetry.space_group_name_H-M   'P 1'
#
loop_
_entity.id
_entity.type
_entity.pdbx_description
1 polymer ?
#
loop_
_entity_poly.entity_id
_entity_poly.type
_entity_poly.pdbx_seq_one_letter_code
_entity_poly.pdbx_strand_id
1 'polypeptide(L)'
;MESLYPSPWKGGWWRLSDAVDYMRVGSLAVLDYAAKYREDLLYNRYQSGRDVIRKYEVSTPYAYFVPQAQRDPVAPVELLRRLAFNGLKIYQLNQDVTHEGVTQTAGTWVLPLDQEFGELARQVLSVQAYPDLREYPEGPPEQPYDAAGWTLSYQMDVDVVEATQPLTPEIRSVMRKLEAEPLAWEQEVSDASIFDAVSGVGFDSHPVARAVQPISGRLTGSGPALRLSPAQNNSFRALNRAWAVGATVRYGNGEYIVTGLGGTEVDGLIGDYALQATRGPADGIDLARPALGIYRPWNPSMDEGWTRWVLEEHGFSFSNLRTADVHAGNLRDRYDVIVLPSESTGSLMNGFSIGSVPSRYAGGLGQEGVRALDAFVRAGGTLVCMSASSDLCIDELHLPVSNVTRGLTRSEFFSSGSIFQSTRSTQSWLVCQSSGTSSSTEARSLPQKKASREL
;
A
#
# COMPACT_ATOMS: atom_id res chain seq x y z
N MET A 1 -0.61 29.12 -13.16
CA MET A 1 -1.76 28.32 -13.64
C MET A 1 -1.70 28.39 -15.17
N GLU A 2 -0.86 27.55 -15.78
CA GLU A 2 -0.84 27.44 -17.24
C GLU A 2 -2.13 26.75 -17.67
N SER A 3 -2.96 27.46 -18.43
CA SER A 3 -4.13 26.88 -19.07
C SER A 3 -3.66 26.00 -20.21
N LEU A 4 -3.64 24.69 -19.99
CA LEU A 4 -3.43 23.64 -21.00
C LEU A 4 -4.65 23.49 -21.93
N TYR A 5 -5.20 24.60 -22.41
CA TYR A 5 -6.31 24.58 -23.36
C TYR A 5 -5.78 24.91 -24.76
N PRO A 6 -5.83 23.97 -25.73
CA PRO A 6 -5.39 24.24 -27.11
C PRO A 6 -6.21 25.33 -27.81
N SER A 7 -7.36 25.74 -27.24
CA SER A 7 -8.11 26.92 -27.64
C SER A 7 -8.37 27.79 -26.39
N PRO A 8 -7.61 28.88 -26.19
CA PRO A 8 -7.79 29.72 -25.02
C PRO A 8 -9.16 30.43 -25.08
N TRP A 9 -9.77 30.58 -23.91
CA TRP A 9 -11.00 31.35 -23.78
C TRP A 9 -10.77 32.79 -24.25
N LYS A 10 -11.57 33.23 -25.23
CA LYS A 10 -11.42 34.55 -25.88
C LYS A 10 -12.01 35.71 -25.05
N GLY A 11 -12.38 35.48 -23.80
CA GLY A 11 -13.07 36.43 -22.92
C GLY A 11 -14.60 36.35 -23.03
N GLY A 12 -15.31 36.89 -22.04
CA GLY A 12 -16.78 36.91 -21.99
C GLY A 12 -17.35 36.57 -20.61
N TRP A 13 -18.60 36.11 -20.57
CA TRP A 13 -19.16 35.45 -19.38
C TRP A 13 -18.90 33.95 -19.46
N TRP A 14 -18.45 33.34 -18.34
CA TRP A 14 -18.26 31.90 -18.22
C TRP A 14 -19.29 31.33 -17.22
N ARG A 15 -20.01 30.30 -17.63
CA ARG A 15 -21.05 29.61 -16.86
C ARG A 15 -20.62 28.18 -16.58
N LEU A 16 -21.26 27.54 -15.60
CA LEU A 16 -21.03 26.11 -15.32
C LEU A 16 -21.34 25.23 -16.54
N SER A 17 -22.35 25.60 -17.34
CA SER A 17 -22.68 24.91 -18.61
C SER A 17 -21.51 24.91 -19.59
N ASP A 18 -20.72 25.98 -19.64
CA ASP A 18 -19.60 26.09 -20.58
C ASP A 18 -18.48 25.10 -20.22
N ALA A 19 -18.26 24.85 -18.93
CA ALA A 19 -17.34 23.82 -18.46
C ALA A 19 -17.83 22.40 -18.82
N VAL A 20 -19.13 22.14 -18.65
CA VAL A 20 -19.75 20.86 -19.02
C VAL A 20 -19.67 20.63 -20.53
N ASP A 21 -19.99 21.64 -21.32
CA ASP A 21 -19.93 21.58 -22.79
C ASP A 21 -18.50 21.36 -23.27
N TYR A 22 -17.51 22.01 -22.65
CA TYR A 22 -16.09 21.79 -22.96
C TYR A 22 -15.67 20.33 -22.72
N MET A 23 -16.03 19.77 -21.55
CA MET A 23 -15.74 18.36 -21.23
C MET A 23 -16.43 17.40 -22.19
N ARG A 24 -17.68 17.71 -22.59
CA ARG A 24 -18.43 16.93 -23.57
C ARG A 24 -17.79 16.96 -24.95
N VAL A 25 -17.38 18.14 -25.41
CA VAL A 25 -16.67 18.31 -26.69
C VAL A 25 -15.36 17.56 -26.68
N GLY A 26 -14.57 17.68 -25.61
CA GLY A 26 -13.33 16.91 -25.45
C GLY A 26 -13.57 15.41 -25.52
N SER A 27 -14.59 14.91 -24.82
CA SER A 27 -14.96 13.48 -24.83
C SER A 27 -15.36 12.99 -26.23
N LEU A 28 -16.19 13.76 -26.95
CA LEU A 28 -16.60 13.41 -28.31
C LEU A 28 -15.45 13.51 -29.31
N ALA A 29 -14.55 14.48 -29.15
CA ALA A 29 -13.38 14.65 -30.01
C ALA A 29 -12.42 13.44 -29.91
N VAL A 30 -12.23 12.87 -28.71
CA VAL A 30 -11.45 11.64 -28.52
C VAL A 30 -12.07 10.46 -29.28
N LEU A 31 -13.41 10.30 -29.19
CA LEU A 31 -14.11 9.24 -29.90
C LEU A 31 -14.08 9.43 -31.43
N ASP A 32 -14.25 10.66 -31.90
CA ASP A 32 -14.17 11.01 -33.32
C ASP A 32 -12.75 10.78 -33.88
N TYR A 33 -11.71 11.15 -33.13
CA TYR A 33 -10.33 10.84 -33.48
C TYR A 33 -10.12 9.31 -33.56
N ALA A 34 -10.57 8.56 -32.57
CA ALA A 34 -10.45 7.10 -32.57
C ALA A 34 -11.17 6.45 -33.76
N ALA A 35 -12.35 6.95 -34.14
CA ALA A 35 -13.10 6.45 -35.29
C ALA A 35 -12.39 6.75 -36.64
N LYS A 36 -11.86 7.97 -36.79
CA LYS A 36 -11.17 8.43 -38.00
C LYS A 36 -9.81 7.77 -38.21
N TYR A 37 -9.02 7.65 -37.14
CA TYR A 37 -7.63 7.16 -37.16
C TYR A 37 -7.50 5.74 -36.58
N ARG A 38 -8.56 4.94 -36.63
CA ARG A 38 -8.60 3.59 -36.04
C ARG A 38 -7.45 2.69 -36.51
N GLU A 39 -7.09 2.77 -37.79
CA GLU A 39 -6.05 1.93 -38.38
C GLU A 39 -4.67 2.33 -37.83
N ASP A 40 -4.36 3.62 -37.79
CA ASP A 40 -3.11 4.13 -37.23
C ASP A 40 -2.99 3.79 -35.74
N LEU A 41 -4.06 3.99 -34.96
CA LEU A 41 -4.08 3.67 -33.53
C LEU A 41 -3.85 2.19 -33.26
N LEU A 42 -4.56 1.31 -33.96
CA LEU A 42 -4.42 -0.14 -33.78
C LEU A 42 -3.08 -0.64 -34.30
N TYR A 43 -2.59 -0.11 -35.42
CA TYR A 43 -1.30 -0.48 -35.98
C TYR A 43 -0.14 -0.02 -35.10
N ASN A 44 -0.18 1.20 -34.56
CA ASN A 44 0.81 1.69 -33.60
C ASN A 44 0.83 0.82 -32.32
N ARG A 45 -0.34 0.41 -31.82
CA ARG A 45 -0.42 -0.51 -30.67
C ARG A 45 0.21 -1.87 -30.99
N TYR A 46 -0.06 -2.42 -32.17
CA TYR A 46 0.56 -3.66 -32.63
C TYR A 46 2.10 -3.52 -32.74
N GLN A 47 2.57 -2.45 -33.36
CA GLN A 47 4.01 -2.18 -33.51
C GLN A 47 4.69 -2.06 -32.14
N SER A 48 4.09 -1.32 -31.21
CA SER A 48 4.59 -1.19 -29.84
C SER A 48 4.72 -2.57 -29.17
N GLY A 49 3.67 -3.39 -29.17
CA GLY A 49 3.73 -4.73 -28.57
C GLY A 49 4.77 -5.65 -29.22
N ARG A 50 4.85 -5.66 -30.56
CA ARG A 50 5.84 -6.43 -31.32
C ARG A 50 7.27 -6.00 -30.96
N ASP A 51 7.51 -4.70 -30.86
CA ASP A 51 8.84 -4.17 -30.61
C ASP A 51 9.27 -4.39 -29.15
N VAL A 52 8.32 -4.38 -28.20
CA VAL A 52 8.55 -4.81 -26.80
C VAL A 52 8.97 -6.28 -26.74
N ILE A 53 8.24 -7.17 -27.43
CA ILE A 53 8.60 -8.61 -27.46
C ILE A 53 10.04 -8.78 -27.96
N ARG A 54 10.37 -8.20 -29.12
CA ARG A 54 11.73 -8.26 -29.69
C ARG A 54 12.80 -7.68 -28.79
N LYS A 55 12.50 -6.59 -28.08
CA LYS A 55 13.45 -5.97 -27.14
C LYS A 55 13.88 -6.98 -26.08
N TYR A 56 12.92 -7.68 -25.47
CA TYR A 56 13.18 -8.59 -24.36
C TYR A 56 13.59 -10.01 -24.78
N GLU A 57 13.61 -10.31 -26.08
CA GLU A 57 14.34 -11.47 -26.61
C GLU A 57 15.86 -11.30 -26.46
N VAL A 58 16.36 -10.07 -26.39
CA VAL A 58 17.80 -9.76 -26.43
C VAL A 58 18.29 -8.80 -25.35
N SER A 59 17.41 -8.30 -24.48
CA SER A 59 17.74 -7.28 -23.47
C SER A 59 17.27 -7.69 -22.08
N THR A 60 18.08 -7.38 -21.08
CA THR A 60 17.73 -7.54 -19.66
C THR A 60 16.71 -6.48 -19.20
N PRO A 61 15.81 -6.80 -18.26
CA PRO A 61 15.57 -8.14 -17.70
C PRO A 61 14.78 -9.05 -18.63
N TYR A 62 15.09 -10.34 -18.63
CA TYR A 62 14.40 -11.34 -19.47
C TYR A 62 13.12 -11.87 -18.82
N ALA A 63 13.09 -11.94 -17.49
CA ALA A 63 11.95 -12.39 -16.72
C ALA A 63 12.04 -11.92 -15.27
N TYR A 64 10.93 -12.07 -14.55
CA TYR A 64 10.90 -12.02 -13.09
C TYR A 64 10.39 -13.36 -12.54
N PHE A 65 11.07 -13.88 -11.53
CA PHE A 65 10.59 -15.01 -10.73
C PHE A 65 10.02 -14.48 -9.41
N VAL A 66 8.81 -14.94 -9.05
CA VAL A 66 8.12 -14.55 -7.82
C VAL A 66 7.85 -15.82 -7.02
N PRO A 67 8.64 -16.11 -5.96
CA PRO A 67 8.43 -17.26 -5.10
C PRO A 67 7.05 -17.20 -4.42
N GLN A 68 6.41 -18.35 -4.21
CA GLN A 68 5.11 -18.39 -3.52
C GLN A 68 5.24 -18.25 -2.01
N ALA A 69 6.29 -18.85 -1.43
CA ALA A 69 6.55 -18.78 0.00
C ALA A 69 7.25 -17.46 0.32
N GLN A 70 6.49 -16.51 0.85
CA GLN A 70 6.98 -15.20 1.27
C GLN A 70 6.48 -14.86 2.69
N ARG A 71 6.91 -13.71 3.21
CA ARG A 71 6.52 -13.21 4.54
C ARG A 71 4.99 -13.15 4.71
N ASP A 72 4.30 -12.64 3.69
CA ASP A 72 2.87 -12.78 3.48
C ASP A 72 2.64 -13.59 2.19
N PRO A 73 2.09 -14.82 2.26
CA PRO A 73 1.85 -15.63 1.07
C PRO A 73 0.76 -15.09 0.12
N VAL A 74 -0.05 -14.12 0.56
CA VAL A 74 -1.11 -13.50 -0.25
C VAL A 74 -0.62 -12.22 -0.95
N ALA A 75 0.35 -11.51 -0.39
CA ALA A 75 0.93 -10.31 -1.01
C ALA A 75 1.43 -10.51 -2.46
N PRO A 76 2.21 -11.56 -2.82
CA PRO A 76 2.60 -11.78 -4.20
C PRO A 76 1.40 -12.08 -5.12
N VAL A 77 0.35 -12.72 -4.60
CA VAL A 77 -0.87 -13.03 -5.36
C VAL A 77 -1.62 -11.75 -5.71
N GLU A 78 -1.78 -10.86 -4.74
CA GLU A 78 -2.39 -9.55 -4.95
C GLU A 78 -1.65 -8.71 -6.00
N LEU A 79 -0.31 -8.69 -5.92
CA LEU A 79 0.55 -8.05 -6.91
C LEU A 79 0.32 -8.63 -8.32
N LEU A 80 0.43 -9.94 -8.43
CA LEU A 80 0.33 -10.66 -9.69
C LEU A 80 -1.07 -10.58 -10.31
N ARG A 81 -2.14 -10.58 -9.51
CA ARG A 81 -3.53 -10.39 -9.99
C ARG A 81 -3.71 -9.01 -10.63
N ARG A 82 -3.17 -7.96 -10.01
CA ARG A 82 -3.18 -6.59 -10.57
C ARG A 82 -2.40 -6.50 -11.88
N LEU A 83 -1.22 -7.11 -11.94
CA LEU A 83 -0.41 -7.17 -13.15
C LEU A 83 -1.09 -7.95 -14.27
N ALA A 84 -1.66 -9.11 -13.95
CA ALA A 84 -2.40 -9.94 -14.88
C ALA A 84 -3.63 -9.22 -15.45
N PHE A 85 -4.39 -8.52 -14.60
CA PHE A 85 -5.54 -7.73 -15.03
C PHE A 85 -5.15 -6.59 -15.99
N ASN A 86 -3.93 -6.07 -15.88
CA ASN A 86 -3.36 -5.09 -16.81
C ASN A 86 -2.69 -5.73 -18.04
N GLY A 87 -2.90 -7.03 -18.29
CA GLY A 87 -2.53 -7.72 -19.52
C GLY A 87 -1.27 -8.60 -19.44
N LEU A 88 -0.58 -8.67 -18.30
CA LEU A 88 0.59 -9.54 -18.17
C LEU A 88 0.21 -11.02 -18.13
N LYS A 89 0.88 -11.81 -18.98
CA LYS A 89 0.86 -13.28 -18.94
C LYS A 89 1.78 -13.74 -17.83
N ILE A 90 1.27 -14.64 -17.01
CA ILE A 90 1.97 -15.23 -15.88
C ILE A 90 2.04 -16.74 -16.08
N TYR A 91 3.20 -17.31 -15.76
CA TYR A 91 3.45 -18.73 -15.81
C TYR A 91 3.78 -19.25 -14.42
N GLN A 92 3.69 -20.55 -14.24
CA GLN A 92 4.05 -21.25 -13.03
C GLN A 92 5.00 -22.40 -13.37
N LEU A 93 6.07 -22.56 -12.59
CA LEU A 93 6.98 -23.69 -12.73
C LEU A 93 6.35 -24.98 -12.20
N ASN A 94 6.39 -26.06 -12.98
CA ASN A 94 5.87 -27.37 -12.57
C ASN A 94 6.90 -28.23 -11.81
N GLN A 95 8.17 -27.83 -11.81
CA GLN A 95 9.27 -28.49 -11.10
C GLN A 95 10.34 -27.47 -10.73
N ASP A 96 11.28 -27.86 -9.87
CA ASP A 96 12.42 -27.03 -9.52
C ASP A 96 13.31 -26.75 -10.75
N VAL A 97 13.79 -25.51 -10.87
CA VAL A 97 14.78 -25.09 -11.88
C VAL A 97 15.88 -24.30 -11.20
N THR A 98 17.08 -24.30 -11.78
CA THR A 98 18.16 -23.40 -11.35
C THR A 98 18.48 -22.45 -12.49
N HIS A 99 18.42 -21.15 -12.22
CA HIS A 99 18.70 -20.08 -13.17
C HIS A 99 19.62 -19.06 -12.52
N GLU A 100 20.72 -18.68 -13.18
CA GLU A 100 21.71 -17.73 -12.65
C GLU A 100 22.28 -18.10 -11.25
N GLY A 101 22.34 -19.40 -10.94
CA GLY A 101 22.80 -19.90 -9.64
C GLY A 101 21.76 -19.83 -8.51
N VAL A 102 20.53 -19.38 -8.79
CA VAL A 102 19.41 -19.36 -7.85
C VAL A 102 18.44 -20.49 -8.18
N THR A 103 18.14 -21.33 -7.19
CA THR A 103 17.13 -22.38 -7.34
C THR A 103 15.74 -21.78 -7.13
N GLN A 104 14.89 -21.94 -8.14
CA GLN A 104 13.47 -21.60 -8.13
C GLN A 104 12.67 -22.89 -7.92
N THR A 105 11.92 -22.99 -6.84
CA THR A 105 11.13 -24.18 -6.53
C THR A 105 9.92 -24.33 -7.44
N ALA A 106 9.41 -25.55 -7.56
CA ALA A 106 8.10 -25.82 -8.15
C ALA A 106 7.03 -24.91 -7.51
N GLY A 107 6.12 -24.39 -8.34
CA GLY A 107 5.09 -23.45 -7.93
C GLY A 107 5.47 -21.97 -8.09
N THR A 108 6.76 -21.62 -8.17
CA THR A 108 7.21 -20.24 -8.40
C THR A 108 6.58 -19.67 -9.67
N TRP A 109 6.09 -18.43 -9.57
CA TRP A 109 5.53 -17.72 -10.72
C TRP A 109 6.63 -17.08 -11.55
N VAL A 110 6.44 -17.05 -12.87
CA VAL A 110 7.40 -16.48 -13.83
C VAL A 110 6.67 -15.49 -14.73
N LEU A 111 7.25 -14.30 -14.88
CA LEU A 111 6.80 -13.25 -15.77
C LEU A 111 7.90 -13.00 -16.81
N PRO A 112 7.90 -13.72 -17.94
CA PRO A 112 8.79 -13.40 -19.06
C PRO A 112 8.48 -12.01 -19.60
N LEU A 113 9.50 -11.25 -20.03
CA LEU A 113 9.28 -9.91 -20.59
C LEU A 113 9.15 -9.90 -22.11
N ASP A 114 9.40 -11.03 -22.78
CA ASP A 114 9.17 -11.26 -24.22
C ASP A 114 7.67 -11.41 -24.56
N GLN A 115 6.86 -10.49 -24.02
CA GLN A 115 5.42 -10.36 -24.21
C GLN A 115 5.05 -8.88 -24.39
N GLU A 116 3.88 -8.62 -24.97
CA GLU A 116 3.40 -7.30 -25.38
C GLU A 116 3.36 -6.26 -24.25
N PHE A 117 3.17 -6.69 -22.99
CA PHE A 117 3.15 -5.83 -21.80
C PHE A 117 4.43 -5.94 -20.97
N GLY A 118 5.54 -6.47 -21.53
CA GLY A 118 6.82 -6.63 -20.81
C GLY A 118 7.35 -5.33 -20.19
N GLU A 119 7.13 -4.18 -20.84
CA GLU A 119 7.49 -2.87 -20.28
C GLU A 119 6.70 -2.53 -19.02
N LEU A 120 5.44 -2.95 -18.89
CA LEU A 120 4.67 -2.73 -17.66
C LEU A 120 5.35 -3.46 -16.49
N ALA A 121 5.69 -4.74 -16.69
CA ALA A 121 6.42 -5.52 -15.68
C ALA A 121 7.75 -4.86 -15.32
N ARG A 122 8.53 -4.42 -16.32
CA ARG A 122 9.80 -3.71 -16.05
C ARG A 122 9.58 -2.44 -15.24
N GLN A 123 8.61 -1.59 -15.62
CA GLN A 123 8.39 -0.30 -14.97
C GLN A 123 7.99 -0.42 -13.49
N VAL A 124 7.22 -1.44 -13.14
CA VAL A 124 6.70 -1.60 -11.78
C VAL A 124 7.50 -2.56 -10.90
N LEU A 125 8.33 -3.45 -11.48
CA LEU A 125 9.13 -4.42 -10.72
C LEU A 125 10.62 -4.08 -10.66
N SER A 126 11.18 -3.38 -11.65
CA SER A 126 12.58 -2.94 -11.58
C SER A 126 12.77 -1.88 -10.51
N VAL A 127 13.96 -1.87 -9.91
CA VAL A 127 14.43 -0.76 -9.08
C VAL A 127 14.63 0.47 -9.96
N GLN A 128 14.00 1.58 -9.58
CA GLN A 128 14.11 2.82 -10.33
C GLN A 128 15.23 3.70 -9.78
N ALA A 129 16.04 4.22 -10.69
CA ALA A 129 17.06 5.24 -10.39
C ALA A 129 16.53 6.59 -10.87
N TYR A 130 16.08 7.43 -9.94
CA TYR A 130 15.65 8.78 -10.27
C TYR A 130 16.88 9.65 -10.61
N PRO A 131 16.86 10.43 -11.72
CA PRO A 131 18.00 11.27 -12.09
C PRO A 131 18.26 12.37 -11.05
N ASP A 132 19.52 12.76 -10.88
CA ASP A 132 19.90 13.95 -10.08
C ASP A 132 19.53 15.22 -10.86
N LEU A 133 18.26 15.61 -10.75
CA LEU A 133 17.74 16.87 -11.29
C LEU A 133 17.91 17.97 -10.25
N ARG A 134 18.37 19.14 -10.70
CA ARG A 134 18.63 20.30 -9.84
C ARG A 134 18.00 21.54 -10.41
N GLU A 135 17.54 22.44 -9.55
CA GLU A 135 16.91 23.70 -9.95
C GLU A 135 17.86 24.60 -10.77
N TYR A 136 19.17 24.48 -10.52
CA TYR A 136 20.27 25.11 -11.28
C TYR A 136 21.57 24.33 -11.01
N PRO A 137 22.66 24.53 -11.79
CA PRO A 137 23.96 23.90 -11.51
C PRO A 137 24.43 24.23 -10.09
N GLU A 138 24.73 23.21 -9.27
CA GLU A 138 25.02 23.29 -7.81
C GLU A 138 23.82 23.63 -6.89
N GLY A 139 22.62 23.78 -7.46
CA GLY A 139 21.40 24.03 -6.69
C GLY A 139 20.88 22.80 -5.92
N PRO A 140 19.85 22.98 -5.08
CA PRO A 140 19.17 21.87 -4.42
C PRO A 140 18.58 20.89 -5.44
N PRO A 141 18.40 19.61 -5.05
CA PRO A 141 17.63 18.67 -5.85
C PRO A 141 16.22 19.19 -6.12
N GLU A 142 15.78 19.03 -7.37
CA GLU A 142 14.41 19.32 -7.78
C GLU A 142 13.48 18.28 -7.13
N GLN A 143 12.44 18.78 -6.47
CA GLN A 143 11.43 17.94 -5.84
C GLN A 143 10.58 17.26 -6.95
N PRO A 144 10.52 15.92 -7.00
CA PRO A 144 9.59 15.23 -7.87
C PRO A 144 8.17 15.73 -7.63
N TYR A 145 7.42 15.96 -8.70
CA TYR A 145 6.04 16.43 -8.61
C TYR A 145 5.14 15.47 -7.83
N ASP A 146 5.39 14.16 -7.95
CA ASP A 146 4.60 13.10 -7.31
C ASP A 146 5.51 11.99 -6.72
N ALA A 147 5.69 10.86 -7.40
CA ALA A 147 6.53 9.74 -6.94
C ALA A 147 7.89 9.69 -7.67
N ALA A 148 8.96 9.36 -6.93
CA ALA A 148 10.30 9.13 -7.48
C ALA A 148 10.67 7.65 -7.58
N GLY A 149 10.08 6.82 -6.72
CA GLY A 149 10.21 5.37 -6.70
C GLY A 149 8.83 4.71 -6.62
N TRP A 150 8.53 3.84 -7.58
CA TRP A 150 7.27 3.09 -7.64
C TRP A 150 7.50 1.59 -7.82
N THR A 151 8.65 1.08 -7.37
CA THR A 151 8.95 -0.37 -7.37
C THR A 151 7.93 -1.07 -6.46
N LEU A 152 6.92 -1.66 -7.09
CA LEU A 152 5.70 -2.12 -6.46
C LEU A 152 5.95 -3.34 -5.58
N SER A 153 6.88 -4.21 -5.98
CA SER A 153 7.35 -5.33 -5.17
C SER A 153 7.85 -4.86 -3.79
N TYR A 154 8.65 -3.79 -3.73
CA TYR A 154 9.10 -3.24 -2.45
C TYR A 154 7.98 -2.60 -1.63
N GLN A 155 7.04 -1.92 -2.28
CA GLN A 155 5.87 -1.33 -1.59
C GLN A 155 4.93 -2.39 -1.02
N MET A 156 4.87 -3.56 -1.64
CA MET A 156 4.02 -4.69 -1.21
C MET A 156 4.78 -5.70 -0.35
N ASP A 157 6.05 -5.46 -0.01
CA ASP A 157 6.92 -6.41 0.72
C ASP A 157 7.00 -7.79 0.03
N VAL A 158 7.08 -7.78 -1.30
CA VAL A 158 7.14 -8.96 -2.17
C VAL A 158 8.55 -9.15 -2.72
N ASP A 159 9.12 -10.32 -2.48
CA ASP A 159 10.38 -10.75 -3.06
C ASP A 159 10.20 -11.11 -4.54
N VAL A 160 11.05 -10.51 -5.37
CA VAL A 160 11.09 -10.74 -6.82
C VAL A 160 12.54 -10.93 -7.24
N VAL A 161 12.81 -11.99 -7.98
CA VAL A 161 14.14 -12.28 -8.54
C VAL A 161 14.16 -11.91 -10.02
N GLU A 162 14.95 -10.90 -10.37
CA GLU A 162 15.17 -10.48 -11.75
C GLU A 162 16.08 -11.48 -12.48
N ALA A 163 15.70 -11.90 -13.68
CA ALA A 163 16.53 -12.72 -14.57
C ALA A 163 17.31 -11.83 -15.54
N THR A 164 18.63 -11.78 -15.38
CA THR A 164 19.54 -10.99 -16.22
C THR A 164 20.03 -11.74 -17.46
N GLN A 165 19.80 -13.05 -17.52
CA GLN A 165 20.11 -13.95 -18.62
C GLN A 165 18.83 -14.53 -19.25
N PRO A 166 18.85 -14.89 -20.55
CA PRO A 166 17.70 -15.50 -21.21
C PRO A 166 17.23 -16.78 -20.53
N LEU A 167 15.90 -16.96 -20.44
CA LEU A 167 15.32 -18.23 -20.02
C LEU A 167 15.62 -19.33 -21.04
N THR A 168 16.26 -20.42 -20.61
CA THR A 168 16.62 -21.54 -21.49
C THR A 168 15.36 -22.30 -21.97
N PRO A 169 15.44 -23.05 -23.09
CA PRO A 169 14.34 -23.90 -23.54
C PRO A 169 13.86 -24.89 -22.48
N GLU A 170 14.77 -25.40 -21.65
CA GLU A 170 14.46 -26.34 -20.56
C GLU A 170 13.58 -25.67 -19.50
N ILE A 171 13.94 -24.44 -19.07
CA ILE A 171 13.11 -23.66 -18.13
C ILE A 171 11.74 -23.37 -18.75
N ARG A 172 11.70 -22.93 -20.01
CA ARG A 172 10.44 -22.65 -20.71
C ARG A 172 9.54 -23.87 -20.85
N SER A 173 10.12 -25.07 -21.01
CA SER A 173 9.35 -26.32 -21.15
C SER A 173 8.58 -26.72 -19.90
N VAL A 174 9.01 -26.24 -18.72
CA VAL A 174 8.37 -26.55 -17.43
C VAL A 174 7.49 -25.41 -16.92
N MET A 175 7.36 -24.32 -17.69
CA MET A 175 6.49 -23.20 -17.40
C MET A 175 5.08 -23.46 -17.93
N ARG A 176 4.12 -23.59 -17.03
CA ARG A 176 2.69 -23.67 -17.35
C ARG A 176 2.07 -22.28 -17.34
N LYS A 177 1.51 -21.82 -18.45
CA LYS A 177 0.75 -20.56 -18.50
C LYS A 177 -0.46 -20.66 -17.55
N LEU A 178 -0.67 -19.64 -16.72
CA LEU A 178 -1.82 -19.56 -15.84
C LEU A 178 -3.02 -18.96 -16.58
N GLU A 179 -4.12 -19.71 -16.58
CA GLU A 179 -5.38 -19.28 -17.17
C GLU A 179 -6.54 -20.09 -16.55
N ALA A 180 -7.65 -19.42 -16.27
CA ALA A 180 -8.88 -20.01 -15.74
C ALA A 180 -10.09 -19.32 -16.38
N GLU A 181 -11.23 -20.01 -16.42
CA GLU A 181 -12.48 -19.42 -16.92
C GLU A 181 -12.84 -18.19 -16.09
N PRO A 182 -13.01 -16.98 -16.66
CA PRO A 182 -13.32 -15.77 -15.89
C PRO A 182 -14.76 -15.77 -15.36
N LEU A 183 -15.02 -14.98 -14.31
CA LEU A 183 -16.39 -14.65 -13.90
C LEU A 183 -16.93 -13.49 -14.74
N ALA A 184 -18.24 -13.45 -14.96
CA ALA A 184 -18.86 -12.26 -15.56
C ALA A 184 -18.83 -11.10 -14.56
N TRP A 185 -18.56 -9.88 -15.02
CA TRP A 185 -18.46 -8.70 -14.16
C TRP A 185 -19.77 -8.43 -13.40
N GLU A 186 -20.90 -8.67 -14.06
CA GLU A 186 -22.25 -8.48 -13.51
C GLU A 186 -22.76 -9.67 -12.70
N GLN A 187 -21.94 -10.70 -12.50
CA GLN A 187 -22.34 -11.88 -11.74
C GLN A 187 -22.53 -11.52 -10.25
N GLU A 188 -23.69 -11.89 -9.70
CA GLU A 188 -23.95 -11.75 -8.27
C GLU A 188 -23.11 -12.75 -7.46
N VAL A 189 -22.13 -12.25 -6.72
CA VAL A 189 -21.29 -12.98 -5.76
C VAL A 189 -21.18 -12.15 -4.49
N SER A 190 -21.11 -12.79 -3.31
CA SER A 190 -20.81 -12.05 -2.07
C SER A 190 -19.40 -11.49 -2.11
N ASP A 191 -18.43 -12.34 -2.45
CA ASP A 191 -17.05 -11.99 -2.73
C ASP A 191 -16.37 -13.21 -3.39
N ALA A 192 -15.75 -13.04 -4.56
CA ALA A 192 -15.18 -14.13 -5.33
C ALA A 192 -13.83 -14.62 -4.76
N SER A 193 -13.04 -13.70 -4.21
CA SER A 193 -11.72 -13.97 -3.66
C SER A 193 -11.54 -13.23 -2.35
N ILE A 194 -12.13 -13.76 -1.26
CA ILE A 194 -12.11 -13.14 0.07
C ILE A 194 -10.68 -12.84 0.55
N PHE A 195 -9.67 -13.62 0.13
CA PHE A 195 -8.28 -13.38 0.50
C PHE A 195 -7.69 -12.08 -0.10
N ASP A 196 -8.25 -11.57 -1.20
CA ASP A 196 -7.82 -10.34 -1.88
C ASP A 196 -8.51 -9.12 -1.25
N ALA A 197 -7.92 -7.94 -1.41
CA ALA A 197 -8.48 -6.67 -0.95
C ALA A 197 -9.55 -6.09 -1.89
N VAL A 198 -9.78 -6.72 -3.05
CA VAL A 198 -10.81 -6.28 -4.01
C VAL A 198 -12.05 -7.14 -3.88
N SER A 199 -13.10 -6.57 -3.27
CA SER A 199 -14.38 -7.25 -3.06
C SER A 199 -15.15 -7.54 -4.36
N GLY A 200 -16.06 -8.52 -4.29
CA GLY A 200 -17.04 -8.81 -5.35
C GLY A 200 -16.41 -9.70 -6.41
N VAL A 201 -16.70 -9.45 -7.69
CA VAL A 201 -16.04 -10.19 -8.79
C VAL A 201 -14.56 -9.83 -8.90
N GLY A 202 -14.22 -8.57 -8.66
CA GLY A 202 -12.85 -8.07 -8.66
C GLY A 202 -12.00 -8.55 -9.85
N PHE A 203 -10.80 -9.04 -9.53
CA PHE A 203 -9.85 -9.56 -10.53
C PHE A 203 -10.23 -10.94 -11.09
N ASP A 204 -11.24 -11.62 -10.54
CA ASP A 204 -11.70 -12.92 -11.07
C ASP A 204 -12.46 -12.79 -12.40
N SER A 205 -12.77 -11.55 -12.81
CA SER A 205 -13.25 -11.24 -14.17
C SER A 205 -12.18 -11.39 -15.26
N HIS A 206 -10.91 -11.53 -14.90
CA HIS A 206 -9.82 -11.69 -15.84
C HIS A 206 -9.19 -13.09 -15.74
N PRO A 207 -9.02 -13.84 -16.87
CA PRO A 207 -8.70 -15.26 -16.83
C PRO A 207 -7.33 -15.58 -16.22
N VAL A 208 -6.31 -14.75 -16.49
CA VAL A 208 -4.97 -14.94 -15.91
C VAL A 208 -4.97 -14.55 -14.44
N ALA A 209 -5.67 -13.48 -14.06
CA ALA A 209 -5.69 -13.01 -12.68
C ALA A 209 -6.43 -14.00 -11.78
N ARG A 210 -7.58 -14.51 -12.23
CA ARG A 210 -8.32 -15.59 -11.57
C ARG A 210 -7.46 -16.84 -11.35
N ALA A 211 -6.59 -17.17 -12.29
CA ALA A 211 -5.73 -18.34 -12.20
C ALA A 211 -4.56 -18.18 -11.19
N VAL A 212 -4.22 -16.95 -10.81
CA VAL A 212 -3.25 -16.68 -9.75
C VAL A 212 -3.95 -16.80 -8.40
N GLN A 213 -3.64 -17.89 -7.69
CA GLN A 213 -4.24 -18.24 -6.40
C GLN A 213 -3.15 -18.35 -5.33
N PRO A 214 -3.43 -18.01 -4.07
CA PRO A 214 -2.47 -18.20 -2.98
C PRO A 214 -2.21 -19.68 -2.73
N ILE A 215 -1.09 -19.97 -2.04
CA ILE A 215 -0.95 -21.27 -1.41
C ILE A 215 -2.12 -21.48 -0.46
N SER A 216 -2.74 -22.66 -0.50
CA SER A 216 -3.92 -22.93 0.32
C SER A 216 -3.61 -22.71 1.80
N GLY A 217 -4.57 -22.09 2.50
CA GLY A 217 -4.47 -21.91 3.94
C GLY A 217 -4.18 -23.23 4.65
N ARG A 218 -3.27 -23.19 5.62
CA ARG A 218 -2.79 -24.39 6.31
C ARG A 218 -2.81 -24.17 7.80
N LEU A 219 -3.36 -25.14 8.51
CA LEU A 219 -3.29 -25.23 9.96
C LEU A 219 -2.37 -26.38 10.36
N THR A 220 -1.36 -26.10 11.18
CA THR A 220 -0.42 -27.11 11.71
C THR A 220 -0.31 -27.06 13.22
N GLY A 221 0.39 -28.02 13.84
CA GLY A 221 0.59 -28.06 15.28
C GLY A 221 -0.62 -28.60 16.06
N SER A 222 -0.60 -28.43 17.38
CA SER A 222 -1.63 -28.93 18.29
C SER A 222 -1.80 -27.97 19.48
N GLY A 223 -3.02 -27.84 20.00
CA GLY A 223 -3.30 -26.99 21.14
C GLY A 223 -4.68 -26.34 21.05
N PRO A 224 -5.13 -25.71 22.14
CA PRO A 224 -6.47 -25.12 22.19
C PRO A 224 -6.61 -23.82 21.40
N ALA A 225 -5.52 -23.09 21.17
CA ALA A 225 -5.57 -21.77 20.53
C ALA A 225 -5.10 -21.80 19.08
N LEU A 226 -5.70 -20.95 18.25
CA LEU A 226 -5.24 -20.61 16.91
C LEU A 226 -4.21 -19.48 17.00
N ARG A 227 -3.03 -19.64 16.40
CA ARG A 227 -1.96 -18.63 16.39
C ARG A 227 -1.81 -18.06 14.99
N LEU A 228 -1.88 -16.75 14.89
CA LEU A 228 -1.85 -15.96 13.66
C LEU A 228 -0.65 -15.00 13.70
N SER A 229 0.15 -15.03 12.64
CA SER A 229 1.32 -14.16 12.53
C SER A 229 0.92 -12.76 12.04
N PRO A 230 1.41 -11.67 12.66
CA PRO A 230 1.23 -10.31 12.15
C PRO A 230 2.00 -10.05 10.84
N ALA A 231 2.80 -11.02 10.36
CA ALA A 231 3.45 -10.96 9.06
C ALA A 231 2.49 -11.12 7.87
N GLN A 232 1.32 -11.74 8.09
CA GLN A 232 0.27 -11.91 7.09
C GLN A 232 -0.78 -10.81 7.28
N ASN A 233 -1.03 -9.98 6.27
CA ASN A 233 -1.98 -8.87 6.34
C ASN A 233 -3.40 -9.37 6.64
N ASN A 234 -3.79 -10.50 6.05
CA ASN A 234 -5.09 -11.10 6.31
C ASN A 234 -5.29 -11.61 7.75
N SER A 235 -4.23 -11.71 8.57
CA SER A 235 -4.40 -11.97 10.00
C SER A 235 -5.28 -10.91 10.66
N PHE A 236 -5.13 -9.63 10.28
CA PHE A 236 -5.93 -8.55 10.87
C PHE A 236 -7.42 -8.67 10.52
N ARG A 237 -7.76 -9.10 9.29
CA ARG A 237 -9.14 -9.41 8.88
C ARG A 237 -9.70 -10.58 9.69
N ALA A 238 -8.90 -11.62 9.89
CA ALA A 238 -9.27 -12.76 10.72
C ALA A 238 -9.50 -12.38 12.19
N LEU A 239 -8.71 -11.48 12.77
CA LEU A 239 -8.94 -10.96 14.12
C LEU A 239 -10.27 -10.20 14.24
N ASN A 240 -10.57 -9.33 13.28
CA ASN A 240 -11.84 -8.60 13.27
C ASN A 240 -13.04 -9.53 13.15
N ARG A 241 -12.94 -10.58 12.32
CA ARG A 241 -13.97 -11.63 12.23
C ARG A 241 -14.08 -12.45 13.51
N ALA A 242 -12.96 -12.77 14.16
CA ALA A 242 -12.95 -13.49 15.44
C ALA A 242 -13.63 -12.68 16.56
N TRP A 243 -13.31 -11.39 16.70
CA TRP A 243 -14.01 -10.52 17.65
C TRP A 243 -15.50 -10.40 17.36
N ALA A 244 -15.91 -10.36 16.08
CA ALA A 244 -17.31 -10.24 15.69
C ALA A 244 -18.17 -11.44 16.14
N VAL A 245 -17.57 -12.63 16.28
CA VAL A 245 -18.24 -13.84 16.79
C VAL A 245 -18.01 -14.08 18.28
N GLY A 246 -17.41 -13.13 19.00
CA GLY A 246 -17.19 -13.21 20.44
C GLY A 246 -15.98 -14.04 20.87
N ALA A 247 -15.06 -14.35 19.95
CA ALA A 247 -13.81 -15.02 20.30
C ALA A 247 -12.89 -14.11 21.13
N THR A 248 -12.06 -14.74 21.96
CA THR A 248 -11.02 -14.03 22.73
C THR A 248 -9.72 -14.00 21.95
N VAL A 249 -9.16 -12.80 21.78
CA VAL A 249 -7.86 -12.57 21.17
C VAL A 249 -6.86 -12.18 22.25
N ARG A 250 -5.66 -12.76 22.18
CA ARG A 250 -4.50 -12.41 23.00
C ARG A 250 -3.32 -12.05 22.11
N TYR A 251 -2.33 -11.38 22.66
CA TYR A 251 -1.04 -11.18 22.02
C TYR A 251 0.08 -11.72 22.91
N GLY A 252 0.98 -12.50 22.32
CA GLY A 252 2.09 -13.12 23.04
C GLY A 252 3.12 -13.73 22.10
N ASN A 253 4.40 -13.61 22.45
CA ASN A 253 5.52 -14.15 21.67
C ASN A 253 5.52 -13.72 20.19
N GLY A 254 5.06 -12.49 19.90
CA GLY A 254 5.05 -11.94 18.55
C GLY A 254 3.84 -12.34 17.68
N GLU A 255 2.89 -13.11 18.21
CA GLU A 255 1.73 -13.62 17.47
C GLU A 255 0.41 -13.22 18.14
N TYR A 256 -0.66 -13.22 17.36
CA TYR A 256 -2.02 -13.15 17.87
C TYR A 256 -2.55 -14.54 18.15
N ILE A 257 -3.22 -14.71 19.29
CA ILE A 257 -3.63 -16.00 19.82
C ILE A 257 -5.14 -15.95 20.04
N VAL A 258 -5.88 -16.72 19.26
CA VAL A 258 -7.34 -16.70 19.22
C VAL A 258 -7.90 -17.97 19.86
N THR A 259 -8.84 -17.79 20.79
CA THR A 259 -9.55 -18.87 21.49
C THR A 259 -11.05 -18.62 21.47
N GLY A 260 -11.86 -19.68 21.65
CA GLY A 260 -13.32 -19.57 21.64
C GLY A 260 -13.96 -19.71 20.24
N LEU A 261 -13.18 -20.10 19.23
CA LEU A 261 -13.68 -20.48 17.91
C LEU A 261 -13.88 -22.01 17.82
N GLY A 262 -15.00 -22.42 17.23
CA GLY A 262 -15.28 -23.79 16.80
C GLY A 262 -14.47 -24.20 15.56
N GLY A 263 -14.48 -25.51 15.26
CA GLY A 263 -13.71 -26.07 14.14
C GLY A 263 -14.04 -25.42 12.80
N THR A 264 -15.32 -25.33 12.45
CA THR A 264 -15.79 -24.72 11.19
C THR A 264 -15.41 -23.25 11.07
N GLU A 265 -15.41 -22.49 12.16
CA GLU A 265 -15.02 -21.08 12.15
C GLU A 265 -13.52 -20.93 11.89
N VAL A 266 -12.70 -21.79 12.52
CA VAL A 266 -11.26 -21.83 12.25
C VAL A 266 -10.99 -22.22 10.80
N ASP A 267 -11.63 -23.28 10.31
CA ASP A 267 -11.45 -23.73 8.92
C ASP A 267 -11.84 -22.62 7.92
N GLY A 268 -12.91 -21.88 8.20
CA GLY A 268 -13.32 -20.70 7.43
C GLY A 268 -12.28 -19.58 7.46
N LEU A 269 -11.73 -19.23 8.62
CA LEU A 269 -10.66 -18.22 8.69
C LEU A 269 -9.42 -18.65 7.89
N ILE A 270 -9.04 -19.92 7.98
CA ILE A 270 -7.86 -20.43 7.28
C ILE A 270 -8.08 -20.48 5.76
N GLY A 271 -9.24 -21.00 5.33
CA GLY A 271 -9.59 -21.12 3.92
C GLY A 271 -9.83 -19.78 3.25
N ASP A 272 -10.72 -18.96 3.81
CA ASP A 272 -11.18 -17.71 3.18
C ASP A 272 -10.04 -16.70 3.01
N TYR A 273 -9.12 -16.65 3.98
CA TYR A 273 -8.01 -15.69 4.03
C TYR A 273 -6.66 -16.28 3.62
N ALA A 274 -6.63 -17.55 3.21
CA ALA A 274 -5.42 -18.30 2.84
C ALA A 274 -4.30 -18.29 3.90
N LEU A 275 -4.67 -18.30 5.18
CA LEU A 275 -3.73 -18.12 6.28
C LEU A 275 -2.85 -19.35 6.52
N GLN A 276 -1.57 -19.11 6.72
CA GLN A 276 -0.63 -20.09 7.27
C GLN A 276 -0.60 -19.92 8.79
N ALA A 277 -1.29 -20.81 9.50
CA ALA A 277 -1.49 -20.71 10.95
C ALA A 277 -1.02 -21.95 11.70
N THR A 278 -0.85 -21.79 13.00
CA THR A 278 -0.49 -22.91 13.89
C THR A 278 -1.47 -23.03 15.06
N ARG A 279 -1.58 -24.23 15.62
CA ARG A 279 -2.21 -24.47 16.91
C ARG A 279 -1.15 -24.45 18.00
N GLY A 280 -1.48 -23.87 19.15
CA GLY A 280 -0.58 -23.83 20.28
C GLY A 280 -1.26 -23.47 21.60
N PRO A 281 -0.47 -23.17 22.65
CA PRO A 281 -1.01 -22.75 23.93
C PRO A 281 -1.78 -21.42 23.82
N ALA A 282 -2.71 -21.23 24.75
CA ALA A 282 -3.53 -20.02 24.88
C ALA A 282 -2.85 -18.96 25.77
N ASP A 283 -1.52 -18.87 25.71
CA ASP A 283 -0.73 -17.92 26.48
C ASP A 283 -0.86 -16.49 25.91
N GLY A 284 -0.29 -15.50 26.60
CA GLY A 284 -0.32 -14.09 26.19
C GLY A 284 -1.29 -13.22 26.98
N ILE A 285 -1.34 -11.94 26.60
CA ILE A 285 -2.13 -10.90 27.27
C ILE A 285 -3.41 -10.68 26.47
N ASP A 286 -4.55 -10.64 27.17
CA ASP A 286 -5.84 -10.34 26.55
C ASP A 286 -5.79 -9.02 25.78
N LEU A 287 -6.24 -9.08 24.53
CA LEU A 287 -6.32 -7.95 23.62
C LEU A 287 -7.78 -7.72 23.26
N ALA A 288 -8.39 -6.76 23.96
CA ALA A 288 -9.73 -6.30 23.64
C ALA A 288 -9.77 -5.66 22.25
N ARG A 289 -10.93 -5.73 21.59
CA ARG A 289 -11.16 -4.98 20.35
C ARG A 289 -11.09 -3.49 20.68
N PRO A 290 -10.14 -2.73 20.11
CA PRO A 290 -9.93 -1.33 20.52
C PRO A 290 -11.09 -0.45 20.04
N ALA A 291 -11.56 0.45 20.92
CA ALA A 291 -12.42 1.55 20.52
C ALA A 291 -11.58 2.62 19.79
N LEU A 292 -11.57 2.54 18.46
CA LEU A 292 -10.73 3.38 17.60
C LEU A 292 -11.45 4.69 17.23
N GLY A 293 -10.76 5.83 17.43
CA GLY A 293 -11.17 7.14 16.91
C GLY A 293 -10.19 7.63 15.85
N ILE A 294 -10.69 8.06 14.70
CA ILE A 294 -9.86 8.73 13.67
C ILE A 294 -10.18 10.22 13.70
N TYR A 295 -9.19 11.06 13.97
CA TYR A 295 -9.40 12.50 13.94
C TYR A 295 -9.64 12.96 12.50
N ARG A 296 -10.81 13.53 12.28
CA ARG A 296 -11.25 13.99 10.97
C ARG A 296 -11.41 15.51 10.99
N PRO A 297 -10.41 16.27 10.53
CA PRO A 297 -10.51 17.71 10.53
C PRO A 297 -11.56 18.18 9.49
N TRP A 298 -11.97 19.45 9.59
CA TRP A 298 -12.91 20.03 8.62
C TRP A 298 -12.25 20.40 7.31
N ASN A 299 -10.95 20.73 7.35
CA ASN A 299 -10.18 20.88 6.13
C ASN A 299 -10.02 19.51 5.44
N PRO A 300 -9.92 19.49 4.10
CA PRO A 300 -9.71 18.24 3.38
C PRO A 300 -8.38 17.61 3.78
N SER A 301 -8.42 16.34 4.20
CA SER A 301 -7.24 15.53 4.50
C SER A 301 -7.28 14.27 3.64
N MET A 302 -6.28 14.11 2.78
CA MET A 302 -6.16 12.92 1.94
C MET A 302 -5.74 11.70 2.76
N ASP A 303 -4.81 11.90 3.70
CA ASP A 303 -4.29 10.87 4.59
C ASP A 303 -5.38 10.29 5.51
N GLU A 304 -6.29 11.13 6.04
CA GLU A 304 -7.45 10.64 6.80
C GLU A 304 -8.32 9.70 5.96
N GLY A 305 -8.58 10.07 4.71
CA GLY A 305 -9.36 9.25 3.78
C GLY A 305 -8.71 7.89 3.50
N TRP A 306 -7.40 7.87 3.26
CA TRP A 306 -6.65 6.62 3.05
C TRP A 306 -6.58 5.75 4.31
N THR A 307 -6.30 6.36 5.46
CA THR A 307 -6.28 5.66 6.76
C THR A 307 -7.61 4.97 7.02
N ARG A 308 -8.71 5.68 6.77
CA ARG A 308 -10.06 5.13 6.89
C ARG A 308 -10.28 3.96 5.94
N TRP A 309 -9.92 4.12 4.67
CA TRP A 309 -10.06 3.07 3.67
C TRP A 309 -9.31 1.78 4.06
N VAL A 310 -8.06 1.87 4.54
CA VAL A 310 -7.29 0.71 5.00
C VAL A 310 -7.95 0.01 6.19
N LEU A 311 -8.48 0.78 7.15
CA LEU A 311 -9.16 0.22 8.32
C LEU A 311 -10.47 -0.47 7.95
N GLU A 312 -11.25 0.12 7.05
CA GLU A 312 -12.48 -0.48 6.50
C GLU A 312 -12.16 -1.81 5.78
N GLU A 313 -11.14 -1.83 4.92
CA GLU A 313 -10.71 -3.02 4.18
C GLU A 313 -10.31 -4.18 5.12
N HIS A 314 -9.69 -3.85 6.25
CA HIS A 314 -9.27 -4.84 7.26
C HIS A 314 -10.35 -5.17 8.30
N GLY A 315 -11.57 -4.64 8.16
CA GLY A 315 -12.71 -4.93 9.02
C GLY A 315 -12.69 -4.24 10.39
N PHE A 316 -11.87 -3.20 10.56
CA PHE A 316 -11.86 -2.42 11.80
C PHE A 316 -13.10 -1.53 11.89
N SER A 317 -13.68 -1.46 13.09
CA SER A 317 -14.68 -0.46 13.42
C SER A 317 -14.00 0.74 14.08
N PHE A 318 -14.36 1.94 13.65
CA PHE A 318 -13.84 3.19 14.19
C PHE A 318 -14.92 4.27 14.19
N SER A 319 -14.70 5.32 14.96
CA SER A 319 -15.52 6.53 14.96
C SER A 319 -14.76 7.70 14.35
N ASN A 320 -15.47 8.53 13.59
CA ASN A 320 -14.92 9.81 13.14
C ASN A 320 -14.94 10.80 14.31
N LEU A 321 -13.76 11.21 14.76
CA LEU A 321 -13.56 12.16 15.85
C LEU A 321 -13.40 13.57 15.28
N ARG A 322 -14.35 14.47 15.54
CA ARG A 322 -14.26 15.89 15.12
C ARG A 322 -13.67 16.75 16.24
N THR A 323 -13.29 17.97 15.88
CA THR A 323 -12.80 19.00 16.83
C THR A 323 -13.72 19.16 18.04
N ALA A 324 -15.03 19.28 17.83
CA ALA A 324 -16.00 19.41 18.91
C ALA A 324 -16.04 18.18 19.83
N ASP A 325 -15.82 16.98 19.29
CA ASP A 325 -15.74 15.75 20.09
C ASP A 325 -14.48 15.73 20.96
N VAL A 326 -13.37 16.27 20.47
CA VAL A 326 -12.12 16.41 21.23
C VAL A 326 -12.32 17.42 22.37
N HIS A 327 -12.90 18.59 22.07
CA HIS A 327 -13.17 19.64 23.06
C HIS A 327 -14.18 19.22 24.12
N ALA A 328 -15.13 18.34 23.78
CA ALA A 328 -16.06 17.77 24.75
C ALA A 328 -15.35 16.95 25.86
N GLY A 329 -14.08 16.56 25.66
CA GLY A 329 -13.29 15.84 26.64
C GLY A 329 -13.73 14.38 26.82
N ASN A 330 -13.36 13.80 27.97
CA ASN A 330 -13.66 12.41 28.35
C ASN A 330 -13.34 11.41 27.22
N LEU A 331 -12.22 11.62 26.55
CA LEU A 331 -11.85 10.82 25.37
C LEU A 331 -11.58 9.37 25.74
N ARG A 332 -11.00 9.11 26.92
CA ARG A 332 -10.67 7.76 27.37
C ARG A 332 -11.90 6.89 27.65
N ASP A 333 -13.02 7.52 27.99
CA ASP A 333 -14.30 6.83 28.21
C ASP A 333 -14.91 6.31 26.90
N ARG A 334 -14.48 6.87 25.76
CA ARG A 334 -15.02 6.58 24.42
C ARG A 334 -14.05 5.86 23.51
N TYR A 335 -12.75 6.05 23.72
CA TYR A 335 -11.70 5.57 22.84
C TYR A 335 -10.58 4.92 23.64
N ASP A 336 -10.00 3.87 23.07
CA ASP A 336 -8.73 3.29 23.52
C ASP A 336 -7.56 3.81 22.70
N VAL A 337 -7.82 4.05 21.41
CA VAL A 337 -6.82 4.51 20.43
C VAL A 337 -7.39 5.69 19.64
N ILE A 338 -6.62 6.76 19.51
CA ILE A 338 -6.92 7.88 18.61
C ILE A 338 -5.81 7.97 17.56
N VAL A 339 -6.20 8.05 16.28
CA VAL A 339 -5.29 8.24 15.15
C VAL A 339 -5.41 9.68 14.66
N LEU A 340 -4.28 10.39 14.59
CA LEU A 340 -4.17 11.70 13.95
C LEU A 340 -3.62 11.51 12.52
N PRO A 341 -4.32 12.00 11.49
CA PRO A 341 -3.86 11.92 10.12
C PRO A 341 -2.62 12.80 9.90
N SER A 342 -1.86 12.52 8.85
CA SER A 342 -0.63 13.23 8.47
C SER A 342 -0.92 14.65 7.95
N GLU A 343 -1.27 15.52 8.89
CA GLU A 343 -1.54 16.93 8.69
C GLU A 343 -0.52 17.78 9.44
N SER A 344 -0.17 18.94 8.88
CA SER A 344 0.75 19.87 9.54
C SER A 344 0.19 20.39 10.87
N THR A 345 1.08 20.76 11.80
CA THR A 345 0.71 21.41 13.07
C THR A 345 -0.25 22.58 12.87
N GLY A 346 0.02 23.45 11.91
CA GLY A 346 -0.85 24.60 11.61
C GLY A 346 -2.24 24.19 11.10
N SER A 347 -2.32 23.15 10.26
CA SER A 347 -3.57 22.57 9.75
C SER A 347 -4.43 22.03 10.90
N LEU A 348 -3.83 21.18 11.76
CA LEU A 348 -4.50 20.54 12.88
C LEU A 348 -4.96 21.56 13.95
N MET A 349 -4.12 22.55 14.26
CA MET A 349 -4.39 23.52 15.32
C MET A 349 -5.42 24.57 14.90
N ASN A 350 -5.33 25.08 13.67
CA ASN A 350 -6.13 26.24 13.25
C ASN A 350 -7.38 25.86 12.45
N GLY A 351 -7.34 24.78 11.67
CA GLY A 351 -8.43 24.41 10.76
C GLY A 351 -8.80 25.54 9.79
N PHE A 352 -10.08 25.64 9.43
CA PHE A 352 -10.57 26.78 8.64
C PHE A 352 -10.64 28.06 9.47
N SER A 353 -10.22 29.18 8.87
CA SER A 353 -10.34 30.50 9.46
C SER A 353 -11.78 30.85 9.83
N ILE A 354 -11.96 31.51 10.97
CA ILE A 354 -13.27 32.00 11.41
C ILE A 354 -13.80 32.98 10.36
N GLY A 355 -15.02 32.73 9.87
CA GLY A 355 -15.67 33.56 8.85
C GLY A 355 -15.42 33.14 7.40
N SER A 356 -14.48 32.21 7.12
CA SER A 356 -14.30 31.67 5.75
C SER A 356 -15.27 30.54 5.41
N VAL A 357 -15.85 29.91 6.43
CA VAL A 357 -16.84 28.83 6.36
C VAL A 357 -17.93 29.04 7.41
N PRO A 358 -19.11 28.41 7.29
CA PRO A 358 -20.09 28.38 8.38
C PRO A 358 -19.46 28.00 9.72
N SER A 359 -19.87 28.64 10.81
CA SER A 359 -19.18 28.56 12.12
C SER A 359 -18.93 27.14 12.63
N ARG A 360 -19.84 26.20 12.36
CA ARG A 360 -19.70 24.78 12.74
C ARG A 360 -18.52 24.05 12.10
N TYR A 361 -17.92 24.63 11.05
CA TYR A 361 -16.78 24.07 10.30
C TYR A 361 -15.47 24.84 10.52
N ALA A 362 -15.52 25.97 11.24
CA ALA A 362 -14.35 26.79 11.49
C ALA A 362 -13.57 26.29 12.72
N GLY A 363 -12.26 26.55 12.75
CA GLY A 363 -11.37 26.18 13.85
C GLY A 363 -10.77 24.77 13.74
N GLY A 364 -9.71 24.56 14.51
CA GLY A 364 -9.02 23.29 14.69
C GLY A 364 -8.95 22.89 16.16
N LEU A 365 -8.04 21.98 16.49
CA LEU A 365 -7.87 21.48 17.86
C LEU A 365 -7.58 22.61 18.85
N GLY A 366 -6.73 23.57 18.48
CA GLY A 366 -6.24 24.60 19.38
C GLY A 366 -5.63 24.03 20.68
N GLN A 367 -5.32 24.93 21.62
CA GLN A 367 -4.71 24.55 22.90
C GLN A 367 -5.66 23.75 23.81
N GLU A 368 -6.97 23.91 23.65
CA GLU A 368 -7.95 23.09 24.36
C GLU A 368 -7.93 21.64 23.88
N GLY A 369 -7.89 21.41 22.57
CA GLY A 369 -7.81 20.07 22.01
C GLY A 369 -6.51 19.36 22.36
N VAL A 370 -5.38 20.08 22.35
CA VAL A 370 -4.09 19.58 22.83
C VAL A 370 -4.17 19.08 24.27
N ARG A 371 -4.74 19.89 25.19
CA ARG A 371 -4.90 19.48 26.59
C ARG A 371 -5.79 18.24 26.73
N ALA A 372 -6.83 18.12 25.91
CA ALA A 372 -7.69 16.95 25.92
C ALA A 372 -6.95 15.69 25.43
N LEU A 373 -6.13 15.81 24.39
CA LEU A 373 -5.29 14.71 23.89
C LEU A 373 -4.19 14.32 24.89
N ASP A 374 -3.53 15.28 25.56
CA ASP A 374 -2.57 15.00 26.64
C ASP A 374 -3.25 14.25 27.80
N ALA A 375 -4.42 14.72 28.24
CA ALA A 375 -5.19 14.06 29.28
C ALA A 375 -5.60 12.62 28.90
N PHE A 376 -5.97 12.40 27.64
CA PHE A 376 -6.27 11.07 27.09
C PHE A 376 -5.09 10.12 27.19
N VAL A 377 -3.90 10.56 26.76
CA VAL A 377 -2.67 9.74 26.83
C VAL A 377 -2.28 9.46 28.28
N ARG A 378 -2.33 10.47 29.15
CA ARG A 378 -2.05 10.30 30.60
C ARG A 378 -3.01 9.36 31.30
N ALA A 379 -4.25 9.25 30.81
CA ALA A 379 -5.24 8.29 31.28
C ALA A 379 -5.04 6.86 30.71
N GLY A 380 -3.95 6.60 29.98
CA GLY A 380 -3.64 5.30 29.40
C GLY A 380 -4.25 5.06 28.01
N GLY A 381 -4.75 6.10 27.35
CA GLY A 381 -5.11 6.06 25.94
C GLY A 381 -3.88 6.02 25.03
N THR A 382 -4.03 5.44 23.83
CA THR A 382 -2.95 5.40 22.83
C THR A 382 -3.20 6.43 21.74
N LEU A 383 -2.27 7.37 21.54
CA LEU A 383 -2.30 8.31 20.43
C LEU A 383 -1.33 7.85 19.33
N VAL A 384 -1.84 7.69 18.12
CA VAL A 384 -1.06 7.33 16.92
C VAL A 384 -0.99 8.56 16.02
N CYS A 385 0.19 9.17 15.91
CA CYS A 385 0.41 10.34 15.05
C CYS A 385 1.02 9.88 13.72
N MET A 386 0.30 10.05 12.61
CA MET A 386 0.79 9.74 11.27
C MET A 386 1.73 10.84 10.78
N SER A 387 2.97 10.48 10.42
CA SER A 387 3.97 11.35 9.78
C SER A 387 3.96 12.81 10.28
N ALA A 388 3.44 13.77 9.51
CA ALA A 388 3.50 15.21 9.83
C ALA A 388 2.80 15.60 11.15
N SER A 389 1.79 14.83 11.58
CA SER A 389 1.14 15.08 12.88
C SER A 389 2.04 14.74 14.07
N SER A 390 3.12 14.01 13.85
CA SER A 390 4.12 13.73 14.89
C SER A 390 4.77 15.00 15.41
N ASP A 391 4.98 16.02 14.56
CA ASP A 391 5.58 17.29 15.00
C ASP A 391 4.68 18.01 16.02
N LEU A 392 3.35 18.00 15.82
CA LEU A 392 2.39 18.49 16.81
C LEU A 392 2.54 17.74 18.14
N CYS A 393 2.55 16.41 18.08
CA CYS A 393 2.64 15.56 19.27
C CYS A 393 3.96 15.76 20.02
N ILE A 394 5.09 15.88 19.31
CA ILE A 394 6.41 16.14 19.88
C ILE A 394 6.42 17.47 20.64
N ASP A 395 5.96 18.53 19.98
CA ASP A 395 6.07 19.89 20.49
C ASP A 395 5.09 20.13 21.64
N GLU A 396 3.82 19.77 21.46
CA GLU A 396 2.76 20.10 22.41
C GLU A 396 2.67 19.12 23.60
N LEU A 397 3.13 17.87 23.44
CA LEU A 397 3.19 16.89 24.55
C LEU A 397 4.59 16.80 25.20
N HIS A 398 5.55 17.59 24.71
CA HIS A 398 6.91 17.68 25.24
C HIS A 398 7.61 16.31 25.29
N LEU A 399 7.45 15.51 24.22
CA LEU A 399 8.00 14.16 24.16
C LEU A 399 9.54 14.21 24.10
N PRO A 400 10.25 13.23 24.70
CA PRO A 400 11.72 13.17 24.71
C PRO A 400 12.29 12.64 23.39
N VAL A 401 11.74 13.10 22.26
CA VAL A 401 12.16 12.74 20.91
C VAL A 401 12.17 13.99 20.03
N SER A 402 12.94 13.98 18.95
CA SER A 402 13.07 15.13 18.06
C SER A 402 13.06 14.70 16.60
N ASN A 403 12.45 15.53 15.75
CA ASN A 403 12.58 15.40 14.31
C ASN A 403 13.98 15.90 13.88
N VAL A 404 14.89 14.96 13.60
CA VAL A 404 16.29 15.26 13.22
C VAL A 404 16.43 15.93 11.86
N THR A 405 15.39 15.91 11.04
CA THR A 405 15.34 16.59 9.74
C THR A 405 14.69 17.98 9.81
N ARG A 406 14.20 18.39 11.00
CA ARG A 406 13.54 19.68 11.18
C ARG A 406 14.52 20.83 10.93
N GLY A 407 14.14 21.75 10.05
CA GLY A 407 14.94 22.93 9.71
C GLY A 407 16.05 22.68 8.68
N LEU A 408 16.25 21.43 8.24
CA LEU A 408 17.17 21.14 7.14
C LEU A 408 16.55 21.60 5.81
N THR A 409 17.40 22.17 4.96
CA THR A 409 17.08 22.50 3.57
C THR A 409 17.17 21.27 2.67
N ARG A 410 16.56 21.33 1.49
CA ARG A 410 16.69 20.26 0.46
C ARG A 410 18.14 20.03 0.02
N SER A 411 19.03 21.00 0.19
CA SER A 411 20.46 20.82 -0.09
C SER A 411 21.18 20.02 1.01
N GLU A 412 20.68 20.06 2.25
CA GLU A 412 21.28 19.36 3.39
C GLU A 412 20.74 17.93 3.55
N PHE A 413 19.46 17.73 3.27
CA PHE A 413 18.83 16.42 3.28
C PHE A 413 17.71 16.33 2.24
N PHE A 414 17.79 15.31 1.38
CA PHE A 414 16.78 15.04 0.36
C PHE A 414 16.57 13.53 0.19
N SER A 415 15.33 13.10 0.35
CA SER A 415 14.95 11.70 0.23
C SER A 415 13.55 11.51 -0.36
N SER A 416 13.02 12.55 -1.02
CA SER A 416 11.63 12.56 -1.44
C SER A 416 11.36 11.46 -2.48
N GLY A 417 10.25 10.74 -2.29
CA GLY A 417 9.82 9.67 -3.19
C GLY A 417 10.69 8.41 -3.15
N SER A 418 11.65 8.31 -2.23
CA SER A 418 12.44 7.08 -2.02
C SER A 418 11.64 6.04 -1.22
N ILE A 419 11.85 4.76 -1.53
CA ILE A 419 11.27 3.63 -0.78
C ILE A 419 12.29 3.16 0.26
N PHE A 420 11.86 3.05 1.52
CA PHE A 420 12.71 2.61 2.63
C PHE A 420 12.19 1.33 3.24
N GLN A 421 13.10 0.41 3.58
CA GLN A 421 12.82 -0.68 4.49
C GLN A 421 13.09 -0.22 5.92
N SER A 422 12.09 -0.33 6.79
CA SER A 422 12.25 -0.11 8.23
C SER A 422 12.32 -1.45 8.95
N THR A 423 13.27 -1.59 9.87
CA THR A 423 13.37 -2.75 10.77
C THR A 423 13.13 -2.29 12.19
N ARG A 424 12.15 -2.89 12.87
CA ARG A 424 11.82 -2.52 14.25
C ARG A 424 12.67 -3.31 15.23
N SER A 425 13.37 -2.62 16.12
CA SER A 425 13.94 -3.22 17.32
C SER A 425 12.83 -3.52 18.33
N THR A 426 12.78 -4.73 18.88
CA THR A 426 11.79 -5.18 19.89
C THR A 426 11.88 -4.41 21.23
N GLN A 427 12.83 -3.50 21.38
CA GLN A 427 13.06 -2.70 22.58
C GLN A 427 12.48 -1.27 22.52
N SER A 428 11.91 -0.84 21.40
CA SER A 428 11.35 0.52 21.26
C SER A 428 9.84 0.50 21.03
N TRP A 429 9.13 1.33 21.81
CA TRP A 429 7.71 1.62 21.65
C TRP A 429 7.43 2.71 20.61
N LEU A 430 8.49 3.35 20.08
CA LEU A 430 8.39 4.30 18.99
C LEU A 430 8.45 3.56 17.65
N VAL A 431 7.41 3.69 16.84
CA VAL A 431 7.43 3.34 15.42
C VAL A 431 7.30 4.64 14.63
N CYS A 432 8.42 5.18 14.16
CA CYS A 432 8.40 6.24 13.16
C CYS A 432 8.35 5.59 11.78
N GLN A 433 7.22 5.73 11.10
CA GLN A 433 7.11 5.41 9.69
C GLN A 433 7.33 6.70 8.90
N SER A 434 8.37 6.72 8.08
CA SER A 434 8.56 7.79 7.10
C SER A 434 7.52 7.62 5.99
N SER A 435 6.50 8.49 5.94
CA SER A 435 5.86 8.76 4.65
C SER A 435 6.87 9.51 3.77
N GLY A 436 6.67 9.57 2.46
CA GLY A 436 7.58 10.14 1.44
C GLY A 436 8.07 11.59 1.62
N THR A 437 7.87 12.19 2.80
CA THR A 437 8.53 13.38 3.32
C THR A 437 9.10 13.09 4.71
N SER A 438 10.41 12.81 4.73
CA SER A 438 11.34 13.01 5.85
C SER A 438 11.03 12.38 7.22
N SER A 439 11.71 11.26 7.52
CA SER A 439 12.50 11.10 8.76
C SER A 439 13.28 9.77 8.72
N SER A 440 14.55 9.78 9.12
CA SER A 440 15.41 8.61 9.19
C SER A 440 15.26 7.88 10.54
N THR A 441 15.23 6.55 10.51
CA THR A 441 15.54 5.70 11.67
C THR A 441 16.93 5.11 11.43
N GLU A 442 17.76 4.98 12.47
CA GLU A 442 19.14 4.46 12.37
C GLU A 442 19.25 3.18 11.52
N ALA A 443 19.74 3.32 10.30
CA ALA A 443 20.14 2.21 9.46
C ALA A 443 21.59 1.85 9.81
N ARG A 444 21.82 0.68 10.43
CA ARG A 444 23.15 0.07 10.43
C ARG A 444 23.51 -0.29 8.99
N SER A 445 24.45 0.44 8.42
CA SER A 445 25.07 0.08 7.15
C SER A 445 25.76 -1.29 7.28
N LEU A 446 25.40 -2.22 6.40
CA LEU A 446 26.23 -3.40 6.14
C LEU A 446 27.48 -2.92 5.39
N PRO A 447 28.67 -3.48 5.70
CA PRO A 447 29.95 -2.88 5.31
C PRO A 447 30.22 -3.07 3.82
N GLN A 448 30.12 -2.00 3.03
CA GLN A 448 30.81 -1.95 1.74
C GLN A 448 32.31 -1.82 1.98
N LYS A 449 33.04 -2.80 1.44
CA LYS A 449 34.49 -2.89 1.46
C LYS A 449 35.14 -1.58 0.96
N LYS A 450 36.11 -1.12 1.74
CA LYS A 450 37.14 -0.13 1.42
C LYS A 450 37.58 -0.19 -0.06
N ALA A 451 37.53 0.95 -0.73
CA ALA A 451 38.51 1.32 -1.74
C ALA A 451 38.83 2.82 -1.60
N SER A 452 40.01 3.07 -1.09
CA SER A 452 40.71 4.35 -0.92
C SER A 452 41.08 5.02 -2.25
N ARG A 453 40.98 6.36 -2.31
CA ARG A 453 41.86 7.35 -2.97
C ARG A 453 41.18 8.73 -2.88
N GLU A 454 41.69 9.68 -2.07
CA GLU A 454 42.55 10.81 -2.52
C GLU A 454 41.93 11.48 -3.76
N LEU A 455 41.32 12.67 -3.69
CA LEU A 455 41.65 13.96 -3.06
C LEU A 455 40.39 14.72 -2.64
#